data_AF-A0AB33R919-F1
#
_entry.id   AF-A0AB33R919-F1
#
_cell.length_a   1.000
_cell.length_b   1.000
_cell.length_c   1.000
_cell.angle_alpha   90.00
_cell.angle_beta   90.00
_cell.angle_gamma   90.00
#
_symmetry.space_group_name_H-M   'P 1'
#
loop_
_entity.id
_entity.type
_entity.pdbx_description
1 polymer ?
#
loop_
_entity_poly.entity_id
_entity_poly.type
_entity_poly.pdbx_seq_one_letter_code
_entity_poly.pdbx_strand_id
1 'polypeptide(L)' 'MKLKLHTRGGNTITIQGDSAFYDELVKYLLSGRQPNWVTSPSAVINLSDIIAITKEK' A
#
# COMPACT_ATOMS: atom_id res chain seq x y z
N MET A 1 -2.71 10.61 8.28
CA MET A 1 -1.86 9.48 8.70
C MET A 1 -0.85 9.18 7.59
N LYS A 2 0.36 8.73 7.95
CA LYS A 2 1.38 8.40 6.96
C LYS A 2 1.62 6.89 6.98
N LEU A 3 1.56 6.26 5.81
CA LEU A 3 1.78 4.83 5.64
C LEU A 3 3.04 4.62 4.81
N LYS A 4 3.84 3.64 5.20
CA LYS A 4 5.00 3.16 4.45
C LYS A 4 4.68 1.77 3.93
N LEU A 5 4.69 1.63 2.60
CA LEU A 5 4.54 0.37 1.89
C LEU A 5 5.92 -0.17 1.56
N HIS A 6 6.28 -1.33 2.11
CA HIS A 6 7.54 -2.00 1.83
C HIS A 6 7.33 -2.99 0.70
N THR A 7 8.10 -2.86 -0.37
CA THR A 7 7.98 -3.74 -1.53
C THR A 7 9.03 -4.84 -1.51
N ARG A 8 8.75 -5.94 -2.21
CA ARG A 8 9.69 -7.06 -2.41
C ARG A 8 11.00 -6.63 -3.07
N GLY A 9 11.00 -5.54 -3.83
CA GLY A 9 12.19 -4.93 -4.43
C GLY A 9 13.06 -4.14 -3.46
N GLY A 10 12.72 -4.08 -2.17
CA GLY A 10 13.45 -3.32 -1.16
C GLY A 10 13.13 -1.83 -1.13
N ASN A 11 12.16 -1.38 -1.94
CA ASN A 11 11.73 0.01 -1.97
C ASN A 11 10.70 0.28 -0.87
N THR A 12 10.71 1.50 -0.35
CA THR A 12 9.67 2.00 0.57
C THR A 12 8.89 3.12 -0.11
N ILE A 13 7.58 2.96 -0.22
CA ILE A 13 6.70 3.98 -0.78
C ILE A 13 5.91 4.61 0.36
N THR A 14 5.96 5.93 0.43
CA THR A 14 5.26 6.69 1.46
C THR A 14 3.99 7.26 0.88
N ILE A 15 2.85 6.97 1.50
CA ILE A 15 1.55 7.53 1.14
C ILE A 15 0.94 8.25 2.34
N GLN A 16 0.32 9.40 2.08
CA GLN A 16 -0.53 10.08 3.04
C GLN A 16 -1.96 9.63 2.81
N GLY A 17 -2.65 9.26 3.88
CA GLY A 17 -4.05 8.87 3.84
C GLY A 17 -4.71 8.99 5.21
N ASP A 18 -6.00 8.69 5.26
CA ASP A 18 -6.76 8.56 6.50
C ASP A 18 -6.91 7.08 6.89
N SER A 19 -7.61 6.81 8.00
CA SER A 19 -7.85 5.45 8.47
C SER A 19 -8.71 4.62 7.52
N ALA A 20 -9.66 5.23 6.81
CA ALA A 20 -10.55 4.52 5.89
C ALA A 20 -9.77 3.98 4.68
N PHE A 21 -8.87 4.80 4.14
CA PHE A 21 -7.95 4.38 3.08
C PHE A 21 -7.05 3.22 3.50
N TYR A 22 -6.57 3.21 4.75
CA TYR A 22 -5.79 2.10 5.27
C TYR A 22 -6.60 0.80 5.36
N ASP A 23 -7.81 0.85 5.90
CA ASP A 23 -8.66 -0.32 6.05
C ASP A 23 -9.03 -0.92 4.69
N GLU A 24 -9.27 -0.06 3.69
CA GLU A 24 -9.51 -0.47 2.31
C GLU A 24 -8.27 -1.12 1.68
N LEU A 25 -7.08 -0.53 1.84
CA LEU A 25 -5.81 -1.09 1.36
C LEU A 25 -5.54 -2.49 1.96
N VAL A 26 -5.74 -2.66 3.26
CA VAL A 26 -5.58 -3.94 3.95
C VAL A 26 -6.58 -4.98 3.42
N LYS A 27 -7.84 -4.60 3.22
CA LYS A 27 -8.84 -5.49 2.61
C LYS A 27 -8.42 -5.95 1.21
N TYR A 28 -7.94 -5.04 0.37
CA TYR A 28 -7.46 -5.39 -0.96
C TYR A 28 -6.28 -6.38 -0.90
N LEU A 29 -5.30 -6.14 -0.03
CA LEU A 29 -4.17 -7.04 0.16
C LEU A 29 -4.59 -8.43 0.64
N LEU A 30 -5.50 -8.51 1.62
CA LEU A 30 -5.98 -9.78 2.16
C LEU A 30 -6.91 -10.53 1.20
N SER A 31 -7.59 -9.83 0.29
CA SER A 31 -8.53 -10.46 -0.66
C SER A 31 -7.85 -11.37 -1.69
N GLY A 32 -6.54 -11.22 -1.92
CA GLY A 32 -5.79 -11.99 -2.91
C GLY A 32 -6.25 -11.80 -4.36
N ARG A 33 -7.16 -10.87 -4.65
CA ARG A 33 -7.68 -10.62 -6.00
C ARG A 33 -6.63 -9.85 -6.83
N GLN A 34 -6.53 -10.18 -8.11
CA GLN A 34 -5.68 -9.46 -9.07
C GLN A 34 -6.52 -8.88 -10.23
N PRO A 35 -6.07 -7.79 -10.85
CA PRO A 35 -4.92 -6.98 -10.47
C PRO A 35 -5.31 -5.91 -9.44
N ASN A 36 -4.63 -5.88 -8.29
CA ASN A 36 -4.78 -4.82 -7.30
C ASN A 36 -3.61 -3.85 -7.43
N TRP A 37 -3.86 -2.66 -7.99
CA TRP A 37 -2.87 -1.60 -8.12
C TRP A 37 -3.40 -0.30 -7.52
N VAL A 38 -2.52 0.49 -6.92
CA VAL A 38 -2.84 1.81 -6.38
C VAL A 38 -2.01 2.85 -7.12
N THR A 39 -2.68 3.87 -7.63
CA THR A 39 -2.04 5.05 -8.20
C THR A 39 -1.67 6.01 -7.09
N SER A 40 -0.38 6.35 -7.00
CA SER A 40 0.11 7.48 -6.23
C SER A 40 0.59 8.58 -7.20
N PRO A 41 0.72 9.85 -6.77
CA PRO A 41 1.16 10.93 -7.64
C PRO A 41 2.53 10.70 -8.30
N SER A 42 3.36 9.83 -7.73
CA SER A 42 4.73 9.54 -8.19
C SER A 42 4.92 8.15 -8.79
N ALA A 43 3.95 7.23 -8.67
CA ALA A 43 4.08 5.86 -9.16
C ALA A 43 2.75 5.09 -9.16
N VAL A 44 2.65 4.10 -10.05
CA VAL A 44 1.68 3.00 -9.93
C VAL A 44 2.31 1.89 -9.09
N ILE A 45 1.64 1.50 -8.01
CA ILE A 45 2.12 0.49 -7.07
C ILE A 45 1.28 -0.76 -7.27
N ASN A 46 1.92 -1.86 -7.64
CA ASN A 46 1.23 -3.15 -7.62
C ASN A 46 1.18 -3.66 -6.17
N LEU A 47 -0.03 -3.91 -5.67
CA LEU A 47 -0.21 -4.38 -4.30
C LEU A 47 0.38 -5.79 -4.10
N SER A 48 0.54 -6.59 -5.17
CA SER A 48 1.23 -7.88 -5.09
C SER A 48 2.71 -7.76 -4.70
N ASP A 49 3.31 -6.58 -4.92
CA ASP A 49 4.71 -6.34 -4.60
C ASP A 49 4.88 -5.91 -3.14
N ILE A 50 3.80 -5.58 -2.44
CA ILE A 50 3.84 -5.14 -1.05
C ILE A 50 3.98 -6.36 -0.15
N ILE A 51 5.02 -6.35 0.70
CA ILE A 51 5.29 -7.41 1.68
C ILE A 51 4.98 -6.98 3.11
N ALA A 52 4.96 -5.67 3.37
CA ALA A 52 4.62 -5.12 4.68
C ALA A 52 4.08 -3.69 4.57
N ILE A 53 3.26 -3.29 5.56
CA ILE A 53 2.78 -1.92 5.72
C ILE A 53 3.14 -1.45 7.13
N THR A 54 3.79 -0.29 7.23
CA THR A 54 4.03 0.40 8.50
C THR A 54 3.16 1.65 8.59
N LYS A 55 2.43 1.78 9.68
CA LYS A 55 1.66 2.98 10.01
C LYS A 55 2.51 3.89 10.89
N GLU A 56 2.81 5.10 10.39
CA GLU A 56 3.42 6.16 11.19
C GLU A 56 2.31 6.94 11.90
N LYS A 57 2.47 7.11 13.22
CA LYS A 57 1.52 7.76 14.11
C LYS A 57 1.59 9.28 14.00
#